data_AF-A0A832EKG6-F1
#
_entry.id   AF-A0A832EKG6-F1
#
_cell.length_a   1.000
_cell.length_b   1.000
_cell.length_c   1.000
_cell.angle_alpha   90.00
_cell.angle_beta   90.00
_cell.angle_gamma   90.00
#
_symmetry.space_group_name_H-M   'P 1'
#
loop_
_entity.id
_entity.type
_entity.pdbx_description
1 polymer ?
#
loop_
_entity_poly.entity_id
_entity_poly.type
_entity_poly.pdbx_seq_one_letter_code
_entity_poly.pdbx_strand_id
1 'polypeptide(L)' 'MVGSVLVVGGGIAGMQSALDLAEMGYYVYVVEKEPSIGGVMAQLDKTFPTNDCAM' A
#
# COMPACT_ATOMS: atom_id res chain seq x y z
N MET A 1 9.81 -3.95 19.14
CA MET A 1 8.67 -4.28 18.26
C MET A 1 7.47 -4.59 19.12
N VAL A 2 6.33 -3.96 18.84
CA VAL A 2 5.09 -4.04 19.65
C VAL A 2 4.31 -5.32 19.36
N GLY A 3 4.39 -5.84 18.14
CA GLY A 3 3.74 -7.06 17.67
C GLY A 3 3.91 -7.22 16.16
N SER A 4 3.18 -8.16 15.56
CA SER A 4 3.17 -8.39 14.11
C SER A 4 1.78 -8.18 13.51
N VAL A 5 1.72 -7.61 12.30
CA VAL A 5 0.47 -7.37 11.56
C VAL A 5 0.58 -7.92 10.14
N LEU A 6 -0.50 -8.50 9.62
CA LEU A 6 -0.62 -8.91 8.23
C LEU A 6 -1.60 -7.99 7.50
N VAL A 7 -1.13 -7.32 6.46
CA VAL A 7 -1.94 -6.54 5.53
C VAL A 7 -2.17 -7.38 4.27
N VAL A 8 -3.44 -7.55 3.88
CA VAL A 8 -3.83 -8.27 2.67
C VAL A 8 -4.28 -7.27 1.61
N GLY A 9 -3.55 -7.21 0.51
CA GLY A 9 -3.70 -6.25 -0.59
C GLY A 9 -2.61 -5.17 -0.58
N GLY A 10 -1.83 -5.11 -1.65
CA GLY A 10 -0.76 -4.16 -1.92
C GLY A 10 -1.21 -2.94 -2.74
N GLY A 11 -2.50 -2.59 -2.72
CA GLY A 11 -2.99 -1.32 -3.28
C GLY A 11 -2.62 -0.12 -2.41
N ILE A 12 -2.95 1.10 -2.86
CA ILE A 12 -2.63 2.35 -2.15
C ILE A 12 -3.06 2.34 -0.67
N ALA A 13 -4.25 1.83 -0.37
CA ALA A 13 -4.76 1.75 1.00
C ALA A 13 -3.96 0.76 1.88
N GLY A 14 -3.60 -0.39 1.32
CA GLY A 14 -2.83 -1.41 2.04
C GLY A 14 -1.38 -0.97 2.28
N MET A 15 -0.75 -0.34 1.29
CA MET A 15 0.58 0.23 1.45
C MET A 15 0.61 1.34 2.50
N GLN A 16 -0.36 2.27 2.50
CA GLN A 16 -0.42 3.31 3.53
C GLN A 16 -0.61 2.72 4.92
N SER A 17 -1.53 1.76 5.07
CA SER A 17 -1.75 1.07 6.35
C SER A 17 -0.48 0.36 6.84
N ALA A 18 0.28 -0.26 5.93
CA ALA A 18 1.51 -0.95 6.26
C ALA A 18 2.60 0.02 6.73
N LEU A 19 2.73 1.18 6.09
CA LEU A 19 3.67 2.23 6.49
C LEU A 19 3.32 2.80 7.87
N ASP A 20 2.07 3.18 8.10
CA ASP A 20 1.61 3.73 9.37
C ASP A 20 1.89 2.75 10.52
N LEU A 21 1.60 1.46 10.32
CA LEU A 21 1.85 0.42 11.32
C LEU A 21 3.35 0.17 11.55
N ALA A 22 4.16 0.22 10.50
CA ALA A 22 5.61 0.09 10.62
C ALA A 22 6.21 1.27 11.42
N GLU A 23 5.75 2.49 11.19
CA GLU A 23 6.15 3.69 11.95
C GLU A 23 5.74 3.58 13.43
N MET A 24 4.60 2.94 13.73
CA MET A 24 4.17 2.62 15.09
C MET A 24 4.98 1.48 15.77
N GLY A 25 5.94 0.88 15.06
CA GLY A 25 6.85 -0.14 15.61
C GLY A 25 6.33 -1.58 15.55
N TYR A 26 5.35 -1.86 14.68
CA TYR A 26 4.92 -3.22 14.36
C TYR A 26 5.79 -3.85 13.26
N TYR A 27 5.94 -5.16 13.31
CA TYR A 27 6.48 -5.92 12.18
C TYR A 27 5.37 -6.24 11.19
N VAL A 28 5.43 -5.65 9.99
CA VAL A 28 4.32 -5.72 9.03
C VAL A 28 4.65 -6.68 7.88
N TYR A 29 3.76 -7.63 7.65
CA TYR A 29 3.73 -8.47 6.45
C TYR A 29 2.70 -7.90 5.48
N VAL A 30 3.05 -7.84 4.19
CA VAL A 30 2.10 -7.47 3.13
C VAL A 30 1.98 -8.64 2.16
N VAL A 31 0.75 -9.08 1.88
CA VAL A 31 0.45 -10.12 0.90
C VAL A 31 -0.40 -9.51 -0.20
N GLU A 32 0.13 -9.53 -1.43
CA GLU A 32 -0.57 -9.14 -2.65
C GLU A 32 -0.82 -10.39 -3.50
N LYS A 33 -2.00 -10.46 -4.13
CA LYS A 33 -2.40 -11.57 -4.99
C LYS A 33 -1.67 -11.51 -6.33
N GLU A 34 -1.55 -10.31 -6.89
CA GLU A 34 -0.93 -10.08 -8.17
C GLU A 34 0.62 -10.04 -8.06
N PRO A 35 1.36 -10.25 -9.16
CA PRO A 35 2.83 -10.22 -9.14
C PRO A 35 3.44 -8.87 -8.75
N SER A 36 2.64 -7.80 -8.76
CA SER A 36 3.06 -6.43 -8.48
C SER A 36 2.10 -5.72 -7.52
N ILE A 37 2.63 -4.83 -6.69
CA ILE A 37 1.87 -3.91 -5.84
C ILE A 37 1.36 -2.69 -6.63
N GLY A 38 0.54 -1.86 -6.00
CA GLY A 38 -0.03 -0.62 -6.55
C GLY A 38 -1.53 -0.71 -6.85
N GLY A 39 -2.08 -1.91 -7.01
CA GLY A 39 -3.52 -2.14 -7.20
C GLY A 39 -4.11 -1.37 -8.38
N VAL A 40 -5.32 -0.83 -8.22
CA VAL A 40 -5.99 -0.07 -9.29
C VAL A 40 -5.27 1.25 -9.60
N MET A 41 -4.62 1.86 -8.60
CA MET A 41 -3.92 3.15 -8.80
C MET A 41 -2.78 3.03 -9.82
N ALA A 42 -2.07 1.90 -9.81
CA ALA A 42 -1.03 1.61 -10.78
C ALA A 42 -1.52 1.48 -12.24
N GLN A 43 -2.81 1.35 -12.47
CA GLN A 43 -3.42 1.24 -13.79
C GLN A 43 -3.92 2.59 -14.32
N LEU A 44 -3.93 3.62 -13.49
CA LEU A 44 -4.35 4.97 -13.85
C LEU A 44 -3.19 5.73 -14.49
N ASP A 45 -3.47 6.54 -15.51
CA ASP A 45 -2.49 7.46 -16.07
C ASP A 45 -2.33 8.69 -15.14
N LYS A 46 -3.46 9.29 -14.75
CA LYS A 46 -3.52 10.53 -13.97
C LYS A 46 -4.49 10.45 -12.80
N THR A 47 -4.19 11.20 -11.73
CA THR A 47 -5.05 11.32 -10.54
C THR A 47 -5.71 12.69 -10.47
N PHE A 48 -7.04 12.73 -10.42
CA PHE A 48 -7.79 13.98 -10.20
C PHE A 48 -7.71 14.38 -8.71
N PRO A 49 -7.66 15.68 -8.34
CA PRO A 49 -7.76 16.88 -9.17
C PRO A 49 -6.44 17.42 -9.72
N THR A 50 -5.31 16.93 -9.23
CA THR A 50 -4.00 17.52 -9.52
C THR A 50 -3.47 17.14 -10.90
N ASN A 51 -4.02 16.08 -11.52
CA ASN A 51 -3.53 15.47 -12.75
C ASN A 51 -2.06 15.06 -12.65
N ASP A 52 -1.64 14.58 -11.48
CA ASP A 52 -0.33 13.98 -11.27
C ASP A 52 -0.29 12.57 -11.87
N CYS A 53 0.92 12.12 -12.26
CA CYS A 53 1.13 10.73 -12.64
C CYS A 53 0.80 9.82 -11.45
N ALA A 54 0.07 8.73 -11.70
CA ALA A 54 -0.33 7.82 -10.62
C ALA A 54 0.81 6.90 -10.13
N MET A 55 1.93 6.88 -10.85
CA MET A 55 3.12 6.06 -10.59
C MET A 55 4.39 6.88 -10.81
#